data_AF-A0A961WE12-F1
#
_entry.id   AF-A0A961WE12-F1
#
_cell.length_a   1.000
_cell.length_b   1.000
_cell.length_c   1.000
_cell.angle_alpha   90.00
_cell.angle_beta   90.00
_cell.angle_gamma   90.00
#
_symmetry.space_group_name_H-M   'P 1'
#
loop_
_entity.id
_entity.type
_entity.pdbx_description
1 polymer ?
#
loop_
_entity_poly.entity_id
_entity_poly.type
_entity_poly.pdbx_seq_one_letter_code
_entity_poly.pdbx_strand_id
1 'polypeptide(L)'
;MAAVRVLVNALIMLAELAAVVGVAWIGLHYPLAFAGGTAALAFIQGILLEHARLRHELPFYFGERGPRAGLLVPFVATTSALVRAVIAGVVALLTFSGTDPDRLFWIAIVFAVTLYLATTILRGLAHRLDAKPARWGYFRLAAPLGLIYSVGMWLLSSFNKVHTPDLTEMGRTLIFETPPKPTVEQGSELLFRMKLYIDSVITALLKPLVGADWAPIVGIALSVNVLTGFVVAIFAVLIAEMVVRAENAML
;
A
#
# COMPACT_ATOMS: atom_id res chain seq x y z
N MET A 1 -35.00 19.23 -4.30
CA MET A 1 -34.15 18.12 -4.80
C MET A 1 -32.65 18.46 -4.83
N ALA A 2 -32.23 19.62 -5.35
CA ALA A 2 -30.80 20.01 -5.37
C ALA A 2 -30.15 20.06 -3.97
N ALA A 3 -30.82 20.65 -2.97
CA ALA A 3 -30.30 20.72 -1.59
C ALA A 3 -30.07 19.34 -0.95
N VAL A 4 -30.96 18.36 -1.20
CA VAL A 4 -30.83 16.98 -0.71
C VAL A 4 -29.65 16.28 -1.36
N ARG A 5 -29.45 16.45 -2.68
CA ARG A 5 -28.29 15.90 -3.40
C ARG A 5 -26.97 16.45 -2.88
N VAL A 6 -26.90 17.76 -2.60
CA VAL A 6 -25.70 18.39 -2.02
C VAL A 6 -25.40 17.80 -0.63
N LEU A 7 -26.43 17.62 0.21
CA LEU A 7 -26.29 17.04 1.55
C LEU A 7 -25.82 15.58 1.52
N VAL A 8 -26.42 14.76 0.66
CA VAL A 8 -26.03 13.35 0.48
C VAL A 8 -24.58 13.26 -0.03
N ASN A 9 -24.21 14.07 -1.01
CA ASN A 9 -22.84 14.10 -1.51
C ASN A 9 -21.84 14.52 -0.43
N ALA A 10 -22.17 15.55 0.36
CA ALA A 10 -21.33 15.98 1.49
C ALA A 10 -21.15 14.87 2.55
N LEU A 11 -22.22 14.12 2.84
CA LEU A 11 -22.16 12.98 3.76
C LEU A 11 -21.28 11.85 3.22
N ILE A 12 -21.38 11.53 1.92
CA ILE A 12 -20.53 10.52 1.28
C ILE A 12 -19.06 10.94 1.31
N MET A 13 -18.76 12.21 1.02
CA MET A 13 -17.41 12.77 1.12
C MET A 13 -16.85 12.70 2.55
N LEU A 14 -17.68 12.99 3.56
CA LEU A 14 -17.29 12.90 4.96
C LEU A 14 -17.01 11.46 5.36
N ALA A 15 -17.84 10.51 4.89
CA ALA A 15 -17.62 9.08 5.12
C ALA A 15 -16.35 8.56 4.44
N GLU A 16 -16.03 9.03 3.21
CA GLU A 16 -14.77 8.74 2.52
C GLU A 16 -13.58 9.21 3.37
N LEU A 17 -13.59 10.46 3.82
CA LEU A 17 -12.53 11.02 4.64
C LEU A 17 -12.39 10.26 5.96
N ALA A 18 -13.50 9.94 6.63
CA ALA A 18 -13.51 9.16 7.85
C ALA A 18 -12.94 7.75 7.65
N ALA A 19 -13.23 7.10 6.52
CA ALA A 19 -12.64 5.81 6.18
C ALA A 19 -11.13 5.91 5.96
N VAL A 20 -10.66 6.93 5.23
CA VAL A 20 -9.21 7.17 5.03
C VAL A 20 -8.48 7.41 6.35
N VAL A 21 -9.01 8.31 7.18
CA VAL A 21 -8.45 8.63 8.50
C VAL A 21 -8.49 7.39 9.40
N GLY A 22 -9.58 6.63 9.38
CA GLY A 22 -9.71 5.39 10.14
C GLY A 22 -8.66 4.35 9.77
N VAL A 23 -8.41 4.14 8.48
CA VAL A 23 -7.36 3.20 8.00
C VAL A 23 -5.97 3.65 8.48
N ALA A 24 -5.65 4.94 8.34
CA ALA A 24 -4.36 5.48 8.80
C ALA A 24 -4.22 5.41 10.34
N TRP A 25 -5.31 5.66 11.07
CA TRP A 25 -5.36 5.59 12.53
C TRP A 25 -5.15 4.15 13.04
N ILE A 26 -5.76 3.16 12.40
CA ILE A 26 -5.53 1.73 12.72
C ILE A 26 -4.06 1.37 12.46
N GLY A 27 -3.48 1.85 11.36
CA GLY A 27 -2.04 1.68 11.06
C GLY A 27 -1.15 2.26 12.17
N LEU A 28 -1.47 3.47 12.65
CA LEU A 28 -0.70 4.17 13.68
C LEU A 28 -0.76 3.48 15.06
N HIS A 29 -1.96 3.07 15.50
CA HIS A 29 -2.15 2.56 16.86
C HIS A 29 -2.09 1.04 16.98
N TYR A 30 -2.39 0.30 15.91
CA TYR A 30 -2.45 -1.15 15.92
C TYR A 30 -1.71 -1.75 14.71
N PRO A 31 -0.39 -1.51 14.56
CA PRO A 31 0.36 -1.89 13.35
C PRO A 31 0.31 -3.38 13.03
N LEU A 32 0.32 -4.25 14.05
CA LEU A 32 0.20 -5.70 13.87
C LEU A 32 -1.18 -6.12 13.35
N ALA A 33 -2.25 -5.57 13.93
CA ALA A 33 -3.61 -5.83 13.49
C ALA A 33 -3.86 -5.25 12.10
N PHE A 34 -3.31 -4.05 11.83
CA PHE A 34 -3.35 -3.42 10.51
C PHE A 34 -2.68 -4.28 9.45
N ALA A 35 -1.48 -4.80 9.72
CA ALA A 35 -0.78 -5.66 8.79
C ALA A 35 -1.49 -7.00 8.58
N GLY A 36 -1.97 -7.64 9.65
CA GLY A 36 -2.77 -8.86 9.56
C GLY A 36 -4.06 -8.65 8.76
N GLY A 37 -4.76 -7.55 9.01
CA GLY A 37 -5.95 -7.15 8.27
C GLY A 37 -5.65 -6.87 6.79
N THR A 38 -4.55 -6.17 6.51
CA THR A 38 -4.09 -5.90 5.14
C THR A 38 -3.77 -7.20 4.40
N ALA A 39 -3.07 -8.14 5.06
CA ALA A 39 -2.77 -9.45 4.49
C ALA A 39 -4.05 -10.25 4.21
N ALA A 40 -5.01 -10.25 5.15
CA ALA A 40 -6.29 -10.93 4.98
C ALA A 40 -7.09 -10.33 3.81
N LEU A 41 -7.18 -9.00 3.72
CA LEU A 41 -7.84 -8.31 2.60
C LEU A 41 -7.14 -8.62 1.27
N ALA A 42 -5.82 -8.57 1.23
CA ALA A 42 -5.02 -8.91 0.05
C ALA A 42 -5.23 -10.37 -0.38
N PHE A 43 -5.36 -11.29 0.56
CA PHE A 43 -5.63 -12.71 0.29
C PHE A 43 -7.02 -12.91 -0.30
N ILE A 44 -8.05 -12.36 0.35
CA ILE A 44 -9.44 -12.48 -0.10
C ILE A 44 -9.61 -11.88 -1.49
N GLN A 45 -9.16 -10.64 -1.70
CA GLN A 45 -9.22 -9.98 -2.99
C GLN A 45 -8.37 -10.69 -4.04
N GLY A 46 -7.20 -11.18 -3.65
CA GLY A 46 -6.31 -11.95 -4.53
C GLY A 46 -6.97 -13.21 -5.06
N ILE A 47 -7.61 -14.01 -4.17
CA ILE A 47 -8.32 -15.22 -4.58
C ILE A 47 -9.48 -14.88 -5.52
N LEU A 48 -10.31 -13.89 -5.16
CA LEU A 48 -11.48 -13.53 -5.96
C LEU A 48 -11.09 -13.09 -7.37
N LEU A 49 -10.06 -12.24 -7.49
CA LEU A 49 -9.59 -11.75 -8.79
C LEU A 49 -8.85 -12.80 -9.61
N GLU A 50 -7.98 -13.59 -8.98
CA GLU A 50 -7.23 -14.63 -9.71
C GLU A 50 -8.16 -15.77 -10.15
N HIS A 51 -9.17 -16.11 -9.34
CA HIS A 51 -10.19 -17.07 -9.74
C HIS A 51 -11.02 -16.55 -10.93
N ALA A 52 -11.41 -15.27 -10.91
CA ALA A 52 -12.14 -14.66 -12.02
C ALA A 52 -11.31 -14.58 -13.32
N ARG A 53 -10.02 -14.26 -13.19
CA ARG A 53 -9.05 -14.21 -14.29
C ARG A 53 -8.84 -15.59 -14.91
N LEU A 54 -8.51 -16.59 -14.09
CA LEU A 54 -8.25 -17.96 -14.56
C LEU A 54 -9.49 -18.58 -15.22
N ARG A 55 -10.69 -18.27 -14.73
CA ARG A 55 -11.94 -18.70 -15.38
C ARG A 55 -12.11 -18.13 -16.80
N HIS A 56 -11.63 -16.92 -17.06
CA HIS A 56 -11.70 -16.30 -18.39
C HIS A 56 -10.52 -16.71 -19.29
N GLU A 57 -9.32 -16.86 -18.73
CA GLU A 57 -8.11 -17.16 -19.52
C GLU A 57 -7.98 -18.66 -19.86
N LEU A 58 -8.44 -19.58 -19.01
CA LEU A 58 -8.28 -21.03 -19.27
C LEU A 58 -8.98 -21.54 -20.53
N PRO A 59 -10.22 -21.13 -20.86
CA PRO A 59 -10.85 -21.53 -22.12
C PRO A 59 -10.07 -21.07 -23.35
N PHE A 60 -9.36 -19.94 -23.26
CA PHE A 60 -8.53 -19.42 -24.34
C PHE A 60 -7.29 -20.29 -24.60
N TYR A 61 -6.61 -20.75 -23.53
CA TYR A 61 -5.38 -21.55 -23.67
C TYR A 61 -5.63 -23.05 -23.88
N PHE A 62 -6.70 -23.61 -23.31
CA PHE A 62 -6.94 -25.06 -23.29
C PHE A 62 -8.21 -25.51 -24.04
N GLY A 63 -8.95 -24.57 -24.65
CA GLY A 63 -10.20 -24.81 -25.37
C GLY A 63 -11.39 -25.12 -24.45
N GLU A 64 -12.61 -24.98 -24.99
CA GLU A 64 -13.87 -25.19 -24.23
C GLU A 64 -14.09 -26.65 -23.78
N ARG A 65 -13.35 -27.61 -24.39
CA ARG A 65 -13.44 -29.05 -24.10
C ARG A 65 -12.28 -29.60 -23.24
N GLY A 66 -11.36 -28.74 -22.80
CA GLY A 66 -10.21 -29.13 -21.96
C GLY A 66 -10.65 -29.68 -20.59
N PRO A 67 -9.95 -30.70 -20.06
CA PRO A 67 -10.41 -31.44 -18.89
C PRO A 67 -10.46 -30.54 -17.66
N ARG A 68 -11.51 -30.70 -16.87
CA ARG A 68 -11.70 -30.22 -15.47
C ARG A 68 -10.43 -29.61 -14.85
N ALA A 69 -10.12 -28.36 -15.15
CA ALA A 69 -9.08 -27.58 -14.47
C ALA A 69 -9.51 -27.21 -13.03
N GLY A 70 -10.49 -27.93 -12.46
CA GLY A 70 -11.23 -27.58 -11.27
C GLY A 70 -10.38 -27.53 -10.01
N LEU A 71 -9.25 -28.25 -9.96
CA LEU A 71 -8.29 -28.21 -8.84
C LEU A 71 -7.08 -27.30 -9.11
N LEU A 72 -6.67 -27.15 -10.37
CA LEU A 72 -5.56 -26.26 -10.74
C LEU A 72 -5.91 -24.79 -10.53
N VAL A 73 -7.15 -24.39 -10.87
CA VAL A 73 -7.63 -23.01 -10.66
C VAL A 73 -7.55 -22.58 -9.20
N PRO A 74 -8.20 -23.29 -8.23
CA PRO A 74 -8.14 -22.88 -6.84
C PRO A 74 -6.72 -22.98 -6.29
N PHE A 75 -5.91 -23.96 -6.71
CA PHE A 75 -4.52 -24.07 -6.25
C PHE A 75 -3.65 -22.88 -6.70
N VAL A 76 -3.68 -22.53 -7.99
CA VAL A 76 -2.91 -21.39 -8.54
C VAL A 76 -3.44 -20.07 -7.99
N ALA A 77 -4.77 -19.92 -7.87
CA ALA A 77 -5.36 -18.73 -7.27
C ALA A 77 -4.94 -18.56 -5.80
N THR A 78 -4.95 -19.64 -5.02
CA THR A 78 -4.59 -19.61 -3.60
C THR A 78 -3.10 -19.29 -3.42
N THR A 79 -2.22 -19.95 -4.17
CA THR A 79 -0.76 -19.72 -4.06
C THR A 79 -0.38 -18.30 -4.50
N SER A 80 -0.92 -17.81 -5.62
CA SER A 80 -0.73 -16.42 -6.06
C SER A 80 -1.24 -15.42 -5.03
N ALA A 81 -2.46 -15.62 -4.51
CA ALA A 81 -3.04 -14.75 -3.49
C ALA A 81 -2.26 -14.77 -2.17
N LEU A 82 -1.74 -15.94 -1.77
CA LEU A 82 -0.94 -16.08 -0.56
C LEU A 82 0.35 -15.27 -0.64
N VAL A 83 1.09 -15.36 -1.76
CA VAL A 83 2.33 -14.56 -1.95
C VAL A 83 2.01 -13.07 -1.88
N ARG A 84 0.95 -12.63 -2.56
CA ARG A 84 0.48 -11.25 -2.54
C ARG A 84 0.09 -10.77 -1.14
N ALA A 85 -0.58 -11.63 -0.37
CA ALA A 85 -0.99 -11.36 1.01
C ALA A 85 0.21 -11.22 1.95
N VAL A 86 1.19 -12.11 1.83
CA VAL A 86 2.44 -12.04 2.60
C VAL A 86 3.18 -10.74 2.29
N ILE A 87 3.34 -10.40 1.00
CA ILE A 87 3.99 -9.15 0.59
C ILE A 87 3.24 -7.95 1.16
N ALA A 88 1.92 -7.87 0.99
CA ALA A 88 1.12 -6.74 1.49
C ALA A 88 1.20 -6.61 3.03
N GLY A 89 1.15 -7.73 3.76
CA GLY A 89 1.29 -7.76 5.21
C GLY A 89 2.68 -7.31 5.68
N VAL A 90 3.74 -7.83 5.07
CA VAL A 90 5.12 -7.43 5.38
C VAL A 90 5.33 -5.95 5.08
N VAL A 91 4.85 -5.45 3.95
CA VAL A 91 4.95 -4.03 3.60
C VAL A 91 4.16 -3.15 4.57
N ALA A 92 2.96 -3.59 4.98
CA ALA A 92 2.16 -2.88 5.98
C ALA A 92 2.88 -2.81 7.33
N LEU A 93 3.50 -3.92 7.77
CA LEU A 93 4.39 -3.93 8.93
C LEU A 93 5.51 -2.92 8.71
N LEU A 94 6.31 -3.05 7.66
CA LEU A 94 7.44 -2.15 7.34
C LEU A 94 7.07 -0.67 7.20
N THR A 95 5.78 -0.35 7.01
CA THR A 95 5.31 1.04 6.91
C THR A 95 5.00 1.60 8.29
N PHE A 96 4.34 0.84 9.15
CA PHE A 96 3.86 1.31 10.46
C PHE A 96 4.60 0.70 11.67
N SER A 97 5.62 -0.13 11.42
CA SER A 97 6.47 -0.70 12.45
C SER A 97 7.51 0.31 12.90
N GLY A 98 7.14 1.16 13.85
CA GLY A 98 8.01 2.15 14.44
C GLY A 98 7.86 2.22 15.95
N THR A 99 8.92 2.59 16.66
CA THR A 99 8.84 2.94 18.09
C THR A 99 8.81 4.44 18.33
N ASP A 100 9.14 5.24 17.31
CA ASP A 100 9.13 6.70 17.35
C ASP A 100 7.73 7.23 16.99
N PRO A 101 6.98 7.78 17.96
CA PRO A 101 5.59 8.21 17.76
C PRO A 101 5.48 9.43 16.83
N ASP A 102 6.45 10.34 16.86
CA ASP A 102 6.43 11.55 16.05
C ASP A 102 6.64 11.20 14.56
N ARG A 103 7.60 10.31 14.29
CA ARG A 103 7.86 9.80 12.95
C ARG A 103 6.66 9.02 12.41
N LEU A 104 6.09 8.12 13.22
CA LEU A 104 4.92 7.33 12.84
C LEU A 104 3.70 8.20 12.52
N PHE A 105 3.49 9.27 13.28
CA PHE A 105 2.41 10.21 13.02
C PHE A 105 2.54 10.85 11.62
N TRP A 106 3.74 11.30 11.23
CA TRP A 106 3.97 11.87 9.90
C TRP A 106 3.84 10.83 8.78
N ILE A 107 4.30 9.61 9.00
CA ILE A 107 4.07 8.48 8.08
C ILE A 107 2.58 8.23 7.88
N ALA A 108 1.79 8.24 8.96
CA ALA A 108 0.35 8.07 8.91
C ALA A 108 -0.34 9.22 8.15
N ILE A 109 0.13 10.45 8.31
CA ILE A 109 -0.36 11.61 7.53
C ILE A 109 -0.09 11.41 6.04
N VAL A 110 1.15 11.11 5.64
CA VAL A 110 1.48 10.91 4.22
C VAL A 110 0.72 9.72 3.64
N PHE A 111 0.57 8.66 4.41
CA PHE A 111 -0.26 7.52 4.03
C PHE A 111 -1.73 7.93 3.80
N ALA A 112 -2.33 8.68 4.74
CA ALA A 112 -3.70 9.18 4.62
C ALA A 112 -3.88 10.10 3.41
N VAL A 113 -2.97 11.05 3.18
CA VAL A 113 -3.02 11.96 2.03
C VAL A 113 -2.90 11.17 0.72
N THR A 114 -1.95 10.24 0.64
CA THR A 114 -1.78 9.38 -0.53
C THR A 114 -3.04 8.54 -0.78
N LEU A 115 -3.61 7.95 0.27
CA LEU A 115 -4.82 7.15 0.18
C LEU A 115 -6.02 7.97 -0.29
N TYR A 116 -6.22 9.19 0.24
CA TYR A 116 -7.28 10.10 -0.18
C TYR A 116 -7.14 10.55 -1.65
N LEU A 117 -5.90 10.87 -2.06
CA LEU A 117 -5.62 11.19 -3.46
C LEU A 117 -5.94 10.00 -4.36
N ALA A 118 -5.53 8.79 -3.96
CA ALA A 118 -5.81 7.56 -4.69
C ALA A 118 -7.31 7.31 -4.84
N THR A 119 -8.09 7.39 -3.75
CA THR A 119 -9.55 7.20 -3.80
C THR A 119 -10.23 8.22 -4.69
N THR A 120 -9.82 9.49 -4.58
CA THR A 120 -10.36 10.59 -5.39
C THR A 120 -10.06 10.39 -6.88
N ILE A 121 -8.84 9.99 -7.23
CA ILE A 121 -8.45 9.69 -8.62
C ILE A 121 -9.26 8.50 -9.14
N LEU A 122 -9.34 7.40 -8.38
CA LEU A 122 -10.07 6.20 -8.80
C LEU A 122 -11.57 6.46 -8.98
N ARG A 123 -12.18 7.23 -8.08
CA ARG A 123 -13.57 7.68 -8.23
C ARG A 123 -13.75 8.58 -9.46
N GLY A 124 -12.84 9.53 -9.68
CA GLY A 124 -12.87 10.39 -10.87
C GLY A 124 -12.77 9.60 -12.16
N LEU A 125 -11.93 8.56 -12.21
CA LEU A 125 -11.84 7.62 -13.32
C LEU A 125 -13.12 6.79 -13.49
N ALA A 126 -13.71 6.32 -12.38
CA ALA A 126 -14.96 5.57 -12.41
C ALA A 126 -16.10 6.38 -13.04
N HIS A 127 -16.27 7.65 -12.64
CA HIS A 127 -17.32 8.52 -13.17
C HIS A 127 -17.07 8.99 -14.61
N ARG A 128 -15.82 9.30 -14.97
CA ARG A 128 -15.51 9.86 -16.29
C ARG A 128 -15.38 8.81 -17.38
N LEU A 129 -14.91 7.60 -17.04
CA LEU A 129 -14.52 6.58 -18.02
C LEU A 129 -15.26 5.24 -17.82
N ASP A 130 -16.27 5.18 -16.94
CA ASP A 130 -16.91 3.93 -16.48
C ASP A 130 -15.88 2.87 -16.04
N ALA A 131 -14.76 3.36 -15.48
CA ALA A 131 -13.70 2.50 -15.00
C ALA A 131 -14.20 1.66 -13.82
N LYS A 132 -13.75 0.39 -13.76
CA LYS A 132 -14.02 -0.51 -12.64
C LYS A 132 -12.70 -0.87 -11.94
N PRO A 133 -12.16 0.01 -11.07
CA PRO A 133 -10.86 -0.17 -10.43
C PRO A 133 -10.68 -1.53 -9.76
N ALA A 134 -11.74 -2.07 -9.16
CA ALA A 134 -11.76 -3.40 -8.56
C ALA A 134 -11.32 -4.51 -9.51
N ARG A 135 -11.59 -4.36 -10.81
CA ARG A 135 -11.28 -5.36 -11.85
C ARG A 135 -9.88 -5.21 -12.44
N TRP A 136 -9.20 -4.10 -12.19
CA TRP A 136 -7.88 -3.82 -12.81
C TRP A 136 -6.74 -4.59 -12.13
N GLY A 137 -7.00 -5.17 -10.96
CA GLY A 137 -5.99 -5.77 -10.11
C GLY A 137 -5.25 -4.68 -9.34
N TYR A 138 -5.47 -4.64 -8.03
CA TYR A 138 -4.86 -3.66 -7.12
C TYR A 138 -3.31 -3.64 -7.21
N PHE A 139 -2.68 -4.75 -7.61
CA PHE A 139 -1.24 -4.81 -7.91
C PHE A 139 -0.76 -3.84 -9.00
N ARG A 140 -1.58 -3.55 -10.02
CA ARG A 140 -1.18 -2.63 -11.10
C ARG A 140 -1.15 -1.18 -10.64
N LEU A 141 -1.98 -0.85 -9.65
CA LEU A 141 -2.03 0.47 -9.03
C LEU A 141 -0.94 0.65 -7.97
N ALA A 142 -0.30 -0.44 -7.51
CA ALA A 142 0.71 -0.36 -6.48
C ALA A 142 1.91 0.49 -6.88
N ALA A 143 2.46 0.31 -8.10
CA ALA A 143 3.59 1.11 -8.56
C ALA A 143 3.29 2.62 -8.62
N PRO A 144 2.25 3.11 -9.31
CA PRO A 144 1.97 4.54 -9.38
C PRO A 144 1.60 5.13 -8.01
N LEU A 145 0.83 4.43 -7.18
CA LEU A 145 0.49 4.91 -5.83
C LEU A 145 1.70 4.89 -4.89
N GLY A 146 2.58 3.92 -5.06
CA GLY A 146 3.85 3.82 -4.34
C GLY A 146 4.79 4.97 -4.66
N LEU A 147 4.83 5.42 -5.92
CA LEU A 147 5.58 6.62 -6.31
C LEU A 147 5.03 7.88 -5.62
N ILE A 148 3.71 8.05 -5.60
CA ILE A 148 3.08 9.20 -4.90
C ILE A 148 3.45 9.17 -3.41
N TYR A 149 3.37 8.00 -2.78
CA TYR A 149 3.77 7.83 -1.38
C TYR A 149 5.26 8.14 -1.15
N SER A 150 6.13 7.64 -2.03
CA SER A 150 7.58 7.85 -1.97
C SER A 150 7.94 9.35 -2.09
N VAL A 151 7.26 10.08 -2.99
CA VAL A 151 7.40 11.54 -3.10
C VAL A 151 6.97 12.24 -1.81
N GLY A 152 5.87 11.79 -1.19
CA GLY A 152 5.42 12.32 0.11
C GLY A 152 6.45 12.11 1.23
N MET A 153 7.07 10.94 1.29
CA MET A 153 8.13 10.63 2.25
C MET A 153 9.40 11.46 2.00
N TRP A 154 9.77 11.65 0.74
CA TRP A 154 10.89 12.52 0.38
C TRP A 154 10.65 13.99 0.75
N LEU A 155 9.42 14.51 0.55
CA LEU A 155 9.05 15.84 1.00
C LEU A 155 9.16 15.98 2.53
N LEU A 156 8.68 15.00 3.30
CA LEU A 156 8.83 15.02 4.76
C LEU A 156 10.29 14.97 5.23
N SER A 157 11.13 14.19 4.55
CA SER A 157 12.57 14.15 4.82
C SER A 157 13.21 15.52 4.56
N SER A 158 12.81 16.21 3.49
CA SER A 158 13.28 17.56 3.15
C SER A 158 12.90 18.61 4.21
N PHE A 159 11.80 18.42 4.94
CA PHE A 159 11.40 19.27 6.08
C PHE A 159 11.98 18.81 7.43
N ASN A 160 12.91 17.85 7.42
CA ASN A 160 13.58 17.31 8.60
C ASN A 160 12.62 16.68 9.63
N LYS A 161 11.47 16.16 9.17
CA LYS A 161 10.44 15.51 10.02
C LYS A 161 10.61 14.00 10.12
N VAL A 162 11.34 13.39 9.18
CA VAL A 162 11.66 11.97 9.19
C VAL A 162 13.17 11.85 9.05
N HIS A 163 13.83 11.43 10.13
CA HIS A 163 15.27 11.21 10.15
C HIS A 163 15.60 9.83 9.58
N THR A 164 16.45 9.80 8.55
CA THR A 164 17.04 8.56 8.04
C THR A 164 18.29 8.23 8.87
N PRO A 165 18.33 7.10 9.59
CA PRO A 165 19.48 6.74 10.43
C PRO A 165 20.72 6.48 9.58
N ASP A 166 21.88 6.84 10.12
CA ASP A 166 23.16 6.69 9.42
C ASP A 166 23.73 5.26 9.58
N LEU A 167 24.66 4.88 8.71
CA LEU A 167 25.23 3.52 8.59
C LEU A 167 25.86 3.04 9.91
N THR A 168 26.53 3.96 10.59
CA THR A 168 27.20 3.75 11.88
C THR A 168 26.20 3.58 13.03
N GLU A 169 25.10 4.31 13.00
CA GLU A 169 24.03 4.21 14.02
C GLU A 169 23.28 2.89 13.88
N MET A 170 22.96 2.49 12.65
CA MET A 170 22.29 1.22 12.41
C MET A 170 23.17 0.02 12.80
N GLY A 171 24.44 0.00 12.38
CA GLY A 171 25.37 -1.08 12.74
C GLY A 171 25.55 -1.19 14.24
N ARG A 172 25.62 -0.06 14.95
CA ARG A 172 25.71 -0.03 16.40
C ARG A 172 24.44 -0.58 17.08
N THR A 173 23.27 -0.14 16.65
CA THR A 173 22.00 -0.65 17.23
C THR A 173 21.86 -2.15 16.98
N LEU A 174 22.16 -2.62 15.76
CA LEU A 174 21.99 -4.03 15.40
C LEU A 174 22.91 -4.95 16.22
N ILE A 175 24.18 -4.54 16.42
CA ILE A 175 25.21 -5.37 17.07
C ILE A 175 25.17 -5.25 18.60
N PHE A 176 24.87 -4.06 19.15
CA PHE A 176 25.05 -3.78 20.57
C PHE A 176 23.77 -3.48 21.35
N GLU A 177 22.70 -3.03 20.69
CA GLU A 177 21.47 -2.57 21.37
C GLU A 177 20.30 -3.54 21.20
N THR A 178 20.38 -4.50 20.27
CA THR A 178 19.34 -5.52 20.10
C THR A 178 19.45 -6.58 21.20
N PRO A 179 18.44 -6.74 22.09
CA PRO A 179 18.48 -7.77 23.10
C PRO A 179 18.43 -9.18 22.45
N PRO A 180 19.04 -10.20 23.08
CA PRO A 180 19.10 -11.56 22.53
C PRO A 180 17.73 -12.25 22.35
N LYS A 181 16.67 -11.69 22.94
CA LYS A 181 15.26 -12.03 22.69
C LYS A 181 14.47 -10.74 22.43
N PRO A 182 14.40 -10.25 21.19
CA PRO A 182 13.67 -9.03 20.88
C PRO A 182 12.17 -9.24 21.01
N THR A 183 11.44 -8.21 21.48
CA THR A 183 9.98 -8.20 21.39
C THR A 183 9.55 -8.00 19.93
N VAL A 184 8.27 -8.27 19.62
CA VAL A 184 7.74 -8.10 18.25
C VAL A 184 7.90 -6.66 17.78
N GLU A 185 7.68 -5.69 18.67
CA GLU A 185 7.84 -4.26 18.40
C GLU A 185 9.29 -3.91 18.04
N GLN A 186 10.26 -4.44 18.79
CA GLN A 186 11.69 -4.22 18.52
C GLN A 186 12.15 -4.86 17.21
N GLY A 187 11.68 -6.07 16.92
CA GLY A 187 11.95 -6.71 15.63
C GLY A 187 11.36 -5.92 14.46
N SER A 188 10.19 -5.33 14.66
CA SER A 188 9.53 -4.50 13.65
C SER A 188 10.25 -3.17 13.41
N GLU A 189 10.77 -2.52 14.46
CA GLU A 189 11.62 -1.32 14.35
C GLU A 189 12.94 -1.64 13.63
N LEU A 190 13.55 -2.81 13.89
CA LEU A 190 14.74 -3.27 13.17
C LEU A 190 14.49 -3.37 11.67
N LEU A 191 13.36 -3.98 11.28
CA LEU A 191 12.95 -4.13 9.89
C LEU A 191 12.69 -2.77 9.23
N PHE A 192 12.05 -1.83 9.94
CA PHE A 192 11.84 -0.47 9.46
C PHE A 192 13.15 0.28 9.25
N ARG A 193 14.07 0.21 10.22
CA ARG A 193 15.40 0.82 10.05
C ARG A 193 16.08 0.21 8.84
N MET A 194 16.12 -1.12 8.72
CA MET A 194 16.73 -1.83 7.59
C MET A 194 16.16 -1.37 6.25
N LYS A 195 14.85 -1.10 6.18
CA LYS A 195 14.21 -0.47 5.02
C LYS A 195 14.82 0.90 4.68
N LEU A 196 14.95 1.81 5.66
CA LEU A 196 15.56 3.13 5.46
C LEU A 196 17.02 3.03 5.00
N TYR A 197 17.76 2.03 5.48
CA TYR A 197 19.13 1.77 5.03
C TYR A 197 19.21 1.27 3.59
N ILE A 198 18.31 0.37 3.17
CA ILE A 198 18.26 -0.06 1.77
C ILE A 198 18.06 1.17 0.87
N ASP A 199 17.19 2.12 1.26
CA ASP A 199 16.98 3.37 0.52
C ASP A 199 18.24 4.25 0.45
N SER A 200 19.02 4.33 1.54
CA SER A 200 20.28 5.11 1.55
C SER A 200 21.36 4.44 0.69
N VAL A 201 21.46 3.11 0.71
CA VAL A 201 22.36 2.33 -0.16
C VAL A 201 21.99 2.50 -1.62
N ILE A 202 20.71 2.39 -1.97
CA ILE A 202 20.23 2.63 -3.35
C ILE A 202 20.68 4.01 -3.82
N THR A 203 20.46 5.03 -3.01
CA THR A 203 20.85 6.41 -3.34
C THR A 203 22.36 6.54 -3.50
N ALA A 204 23.16 5.91 -2.62
CA ALA A 204 24.62 5.93 -2.69
C ALA A 204 25.16 5.23 -3.96
N LEU A 205 24.56 4.10 -4.35
CA LEU A 205 24.92 3.36 -5.56
C LEU A 205 24.48 4.09 -6.85
N LEU A 206 23.42 4.91 -6.79
CA LEU A 206 22.97 5.72 -7.92
C LEU A 206 23.84 6.94 -8.18
N LYS A 207 24.45 7.54 -7.15
CA LYS A 207 25.33 8.72 -7.29
C LYS A 207 26.40 8.59 -8.37
N PRO A 208 27.18 7.50 -8.46
CA PRO A 208 28.18 7.33 -9.52
C PRO A 208 27.58 7.09 -10.91
N LEU A 209 26.33 6.62 -11.01
CA LEU A 209 25.68 6.28 -12.29
C LEU A 209 24.93 7.46 -12.91
N VAL A 210 24.20 8.22 -12.11
CA VAL A 210 23.26 9.26 -12.58
C VAL A 210 23.69 10.68 -12.17
N GLY A 211 24.73 10.79 -11.35
CA GLY A 211 25.20 12.06 -10.78
C GLY A 211 24.50 12.42 -9.47
N ALA A 212 25.12 13.34 -8.71
CA ALA A 212 24.68 13.73 -7.37
C ALA A 212 23.29 14.39 -7.36
N ASP A 213 22.93 15.09 -8.43
CA ASP A 213 21.67 15.84 -8.54
C ASP A 213 20.47 14.92 -8.83
N TRP A 214 20.67 13.89 -9.66
CA TRP A 214 19.61 12.96 -10.08
C TRP A 214 19.45 11.75 -9.16
N ALA A 215 20.49 11.36 -8.42
CA ALA A 215 20.45 10.20 -7.54
C ALA A 215 19.31 10.24 -6.50
N PRO A 216 18.99 11.38 -5.84
CA PRO A 216 17.84 11.46 -4.94
C PRO A 216 16.51 11.27 -5.68
N ILE A 217 16.36 11.85 -6.88
CA ILE A 217 15.12 11.79 -7.67
C ILE A 217 14.86 10.37 -8.17
N VAL A 218 15.88 9.72 -8.72
CA VAL A 218 15.80 8.31 -9.17
C VAL A 218 15.64 7.38 -7.96
N GLY A 219 16.25 7.72 -6.83
CA GLY A 219 16.11 7.03 -5.55
C GLY A 219 14.66 6.96 -5.07
N ILE A 220 13.86 8.03 -5.26
CA ILE A 220 12.42 8.02 -4.93
C ILE A 220 11.69 6.90 -5.70
N ALA A 221 12.03 6.70 -6.97
CA ALA A 221 11.39 5.71 -7.82
C ALA A 221 11.82 4.26 -7.52
N LEU A 222 13.03 4.08 -6.99
CA LEU A 222 13.59 2.78 -6.64
C LEU A 222 13.48 2.46 -5.13
N SER A 223 12.96 3.39 -4.34
CA SER A 223 12.85 3.26 -2.89
C SER A 223 11.90 2.14 -2.50
N VAL A 224 12.20 1.49 -1.38
CA VAL A 224 11.34 0.52 -0.71
C VAL A 224 10.00 1.16 -0.30
N ASN A 225 9.92 2.49 -0.16
CA ASN A 225 8.67 3.21 0.05
C ASN A 225 7.67 3.02 -1.10
N VAL A 226 8.12 2.73 -2.32
CA VAL A 226 7.23 2.40 -3.44
C VAL A 226 6.42 1.14 -3.15
N LEU A 227 6.95 0.21 -2.35
CA LEU A 227 6.21 -0.99 -1.96
C LEU A 227 4.95 -0.65 -1.16
N THR A 228 4.94 0.44 -0.38
CA THR A 228 3.75 0.89 0.38
C THR A 228 2.54 1.14 -0.53
N GLY A 229 2.77 1.37 -1.82
CA GLY A 229 1.72 1.39 -2.84
C GLY A 229 0.87 0.11 -2.89
N PHE A 230 1.40 -1.07 -2.53
CA PHE A 230 0.61 -2.30 -2.41
C PHE A 230 -0.49 -2.19 -1.35
N VAL A 231 -0.17 -1.55 -0.23
CA VAL A 231 -1.10 -1.34 0.88
C VAL A 231 -2.12 -0.27 0.48
N VAL A 232 -1.64 0.88 -0.01
CA VAL A 232 -2.50 1.99 -0.43
C VAL A 232 -3.49 1.53 -1.51
N ALA A 233 -3.05 0.76 -2.50
CA ALA A 233 -3.91 0.29 -3.59
C ALA A 233 -5.08 -0.56 -3.11
N ILE A 234 -4.87 -1.44 -2.12
CA ILE A 234 -5.95 -2.30 -1.58
C ILE A 234 -7.04 -1.42 -0.96
N PHE A 235 -6.65 -0.54 -0.04
CA PHE A 235 -7.60 0.33 0.65
C PHE A 235 -8.24 1.35 -0.30
N ALA A 236 -7.47 1.92 -1.22
CA ALA A 236 -7.97 2.89 -2.18
C ALA A 236 -9.07 2.31 -3.06
N VAL A 237 -8.86 1.09 -3.58
CA VAL A 237 -9.86 0.40 -4.42
C VAL A 237 -11.12 0.08 -3.61
N LEU A 238 -10.97 -0.43 -2.38
CA LEU A 238 -12.11 -0.77 -1.53
C LEU A 238 -12.94 0.45 -1.17
N ILE A 239 -12.29 1.54 -0.72
CA ILE A 239 -12.97 2.78 -0.35
C ILE A 239 -13.63 3.41 -1.59
N ALA A 240 -12.91 3.54 -2.70
CA ALA A 240 -13.46 4.13 -3.92
C ALA A 240 -14.66 3.34 -4.44
N GLU A 241 -14.62 2.00 -4.42
CA GLU A 241 -15.75 1.18 -4.85
C GLU A 241 -16.97 1.34 -3.94
N MET A 242 -16.78 1.39 -2.61
CA MET A 242 -17.88 1.63 -1.67
C MET A 242 -18.51 3.00 -1.89
N VAL A 243 -17.68 4.04 -2.11
CA VAL A 243 -18.14 5.41 -2.37
C VAL A 243 -18.93 5.48 -3.67
N VAL A 244 -18.40 4.93 -4.77
CA VAL A 244 -19.10 4.93 -6.07
C VAL A 244 -20.41 4.16 -6.00
N ARG A 245 -20.47 3.03 -5.28
CA ARG A 245 -21.72 2.29 -5.06
C ARG A 245 -22.73 3.11 -4.25
N ALA A 246 -22.30 3.82 -3.22
CA ALA A 246 -23.16 4.69 -2.43
C ALA A 246 -23.70 5.86 -3.26
N GLU A 247 -22.85 6.50 -4.06
CA GLU A 247 -23.25 7.57 -4.98
C GLU A 247 -24.30 7.07 -5.99
N ASN A 248 -24.06 5.93 -6.64
CA ASN A 248 -25.01 5.34 -7.61
C ASN A 248 -26.34 4.91 -6.98
N ALA A 249 -26.37 4.58 -5.69
CA ALA A 249 -27.58 4.17 -5.00
C ALA A 249 -28.42 5.36 -4.48
N MET A 250 -27.77 6.51 -4.20
CA MET A 250 -28.40 7.62 -3.46
C MET A 250 -28.54 8.93 -4.26
N LEU A 251 -27.88 9.09 -5.42
CA LEU A 251 -27.87 10.34 -6.21
C LEU A 251 -28.54 10.18 -7.59
#